data_AF-A0A976JMJ3-F1
#
_entry.id   AF-A0A976JMJ3-F1
#
_cell.length_a   1.000
_cell.length_b   1.000
_cell.length_c   1.000
_cell.angle_alpha   90.00
_cell.angle_beta   90.00
_cell.angle_gamma   90.00
#
_symmetry.space_group_name_H-M   'P 1'
#
loop_
_entity.id
_entity.type
_entity.pdbx_description
1 polymer ?
#
loop_
_entity_poly.entity_id
_entity_poly.type
_entity_poly.pdbx_seq_one_letter_code
_entity_poly.pdbx_strand_id
1 'polypeptide(L)'
;MEQVTLNIDGVDYTSIGRYMDNNDGISFYIPTSENPEDWIKFLRTEDPIILLWTFSHLYNDFLGNNEVYGKAAGTVINADYEQLTLFLKKYCWQEILDEMFIDFIFGPYSDNGGNEQFPKIIINGKQIEDKYEFDYGDHVFIDSKRYDEFMQDLGKIKETVVKALAGS
;
A
#
# COMPACT_ATOMS: atom_id res chain seq x y z
N MET A 1 15.18 7.68 2.32
CA MET A 1 15.60 6.30 2.65
C MET A 1 16.18 5.69 1.39
N GLU A 2 17.17 4.81 1.50
CA GLU A 2 17.62 4.02 0.34
C GLU A 2 16.47 3.12 -0.13
N GLN A 3 16.23 3.11 -1.44
CA GLN A 3 15.18 2.32 -2.06
C GLN A 3 15.56 0.85 -1.97
N VAL A 4 14.72 0.06 -1.31
CA VAL A 4 14.98 -1.37 -1.15
C VAL A 4 14.46 -2.12 -2.37
N THR A 5 15.32 -2.93 -2.98
CA THR A 5 15.00 -3.70 -4.20
C THR A 5 15.31 -5.18 -4.00
N LEU A 6 14.56 -6.02 -4.70
CA LEU A 6 14.78 -7.45 -4.78
C LEU A 6 14.55 -7.92 -6.22
N ASN A 7 15.21 -8.99 -6.61
CA ASN A 7 14.96 -9.64 -7.90
C ASN A 7 14.45 -11.06 -7.64
N ILE A 8 13.33 -11.43 -8.24
CA ILE A 8 12.72 -12.76 -8.15
C ILE A 8 12.65 -13.31 -9.57
N ASP A 9 13.33 -14.43 -9.81
CA ASP A 9 13.34 -15.13 -11.10
C ASP A 9 13.63 -14.20 -12.30
N GLY A 10 14.47 -13.17 -12.10
CA GLY A 10 14.87 -12.22 -13.13
C GLY A 10 13.97 -10.98 -13.25
N VAL A 11 12.92 -10.86 -12.44
CA VAL A 11 12.06 -9.67 -12.37
C VAL A 11 12.46 -8.82 -11.16
N ASP A 12 12.71 -7.54 -11.40
CA ASP A 12 13.08 -6.59 -10.35
C ASP A 12 11.85 -5.98 -9.68
N TYR A 13 11.86 -5.95 -8.36
CA TYR A 13 10.82 -5.36 -7.52
C TYR A 13 11.40 -4.32 -6.59
N THR A 14 10.61 -3.28 -6.34
CA THR A 14 10.95 -2.15 -5.47
C THR A 14 9.97 -2.10 -4.31
N SER A 15 10.46 -1.89 -3.09
CA SER A 15 9.59 -1.72 -1.94
C SER A 15 8.81 -0.40 -2.01
N ILE A 16 7.52 -0.48 -1.70
CA ILE A 16 6.63 0.68 -1.52
C ILE A 16 6.34 0.96 -0.04
N GLY A 17 7.17 0.43 0.86
CA GLY A 17 7.05 0.62 2.31
C GLY A 17 6.76 -0.65 3.06
N ARG A 18 6.48 -0.49 4.36
CA ARG A 18 6.16 -1.58 5.29
C ARG A 18 4.72 -1.48 5.78
N TYR A 19 4.06 -2.62 5.88
CA TYR A 19 2.79 -2.79 6.56
C TYR A 19 2.86 -4.01 7.49
N MET A 20 2.75 -3.79 8.80
CA MET A 20 2.69 -4.88 9.77
C MET A 20 1.23 -5.19 10.06
N ASP A 21 0.74 -6.35 9.63
CA ASP A 21 -0.56 -6.83 10.10
C ASP A 21 -0.39 -7.39 11.52
N ASN A 22 -0.59 -6.54 12.52
CA ASN A 22 -0.57 -6.94 13.91
C ASN A 22 -1.93 -7.54 14.38
N ASN A 23 -2.78 -8.00 13.45
CA ASN A 23 -4.19 -8.40 13.63
C ASN A 23 -5.15 -7.27 14.00
N ASP A 24 -4.70 -6.02 14.01
CA ASP A 24 -5.59 -4.88 14.23
C ASP A 24 -6.20 -4.42 12.89
N GLY A 25 -5.52 -4.60 11.76
CA GLY A 25 -6.01 -4.18 10.44
C GLY A 25 -5.87 -2.66 10.19
N ILE A 26 -6.06 -2.26 8.93
CA ILE A 26 -5.78 -0.89 8.46
C ILE A 26 -6.60 0.18 9.20
N SER A 27 -7.78 -0.16 9.72
CA SER A 27 -8.65 0.74 10.49
C SER A 27 -8.00 1.27 11.79
N PHE A 28 -6.94 0.65 12.29
CA PHE A 28 -6.20 1.12 13.46
C PHE A 28 -4.99 2.00 13.11
N TYR A 29 -4.61 2.04 11.84
CA TYR A 29 -3.54 2.91 11.33
C TYR A 29 -4.08 4.29 10.93
N ILE A 30 -5.36 4.37 10.56
CA ILE A 30 -5.96 5.61 10.06
C ILE A 30 -6.24 6.62 11.19
N PRO A 31 -6.12 7.94 10.93
CA PRO A 31 -6.48 8.96 11.90
C PRO A 31 -7.97 8.86 12.30
N THR A 32 -8.24 8.88 13.61
CA THR A 32 -9.62 8.95 14.16
C THR A 32 -10.08 10.38 14.45
N SER A 33 -9.23 11.36 14.15
CA SER A 33 -9.43 12.79 14.42
C SER A 33 -10.19 13.46 13.28
N GLU A 34 -11.09 14.39 13.63
CA GLU A 34 -11.72 15.32 12.68
C GLU A 34 -10.84 16.50 12.30
N ASN A 35 -9.64 16.61 12.90
CA ASN A 35 -8.70 17.69 12.58
C ASN A 35 -8.03 17.44 11.22
N PRO A 36 -8.20 18.32 10.21
CA PRO A 36 -7.58 18.14 8.90
C PRO A 36 -6.06 18.05 8.95
N GLU A 37 -5.40 18.71 9.92
CA GLU A 37 -3.93 18.68 10.04
C GLU A 37 -3.39 17.30 10.41
N ASP A 38 -4.14 16.50 11.18
CA ASP A 38 -3.74 15.13 11.53
C ASP A 38 -3.73 14.24 10.27
N TRP A 39 -4.75 14.40 9.41
CA TRP A 39 -4.83 13.74 8.11
C TRP A 39 -3.77 14.21 7.14
N ILE A 40 -3.51 15.52 7.07
CA ILE A 40 -2.45 16.08 6.21
C ILE A 40 -1.08 15.55 6.64
N LYS A 41 -0.82 15.47 7.96
CA LYS A 41 0.41 14.88 8.48
C LYS A 41 0.53 13.42 8.06
N PHE A 42 -0.51 12.61 8.32
CA PHE A 42 -0.58 11.20 7.93
C PHE A 42 -0.26 11.01 6.44
N LEU A 43 -0.97 11.72 5.55
CA LEU A 43 -0.76 11.65 4.10
C LEU A 43 0.66 12.01 3.67
N ARG A 44 1.36 12.85 4.43
CA ARG A 44 2.72 13.30 4.10
C ARG A 44 3.81 12.38 4.65
N THR A 45 3.58 11.72 5.78
CA THR A 45 4.62 10.99 6.51
C THR A 45 4.57 9.48 6.34
N GLU A 46 3.38 8.92 6.09
CA GLU A 46 3.23 7.47 6.00
C GLU A 46 3.80 6.88 4.71
N ASP A 47 4.13 5.60 4.82
CA ASP A 47 4.62 4.78 3.72
C ASP A 47 3.55 4.63 2.62
N PRO A 48 3.94 4.55 1.34
CA PRO A 48 3.00 4.41 0.23
C PRO A 48 2.00 3.26 0.35
N ILE A 49 2.41 2.11 0.90
CA ILE A 49 1.50 0.98 1.16
C ILE A 49 0.41 1.30 2.17
N ILE A 50 0.74 1.99 3.27
CA ILE A 50 -0.23 2.42 4.30
C ILE A 50 -1.27 3.34 3.65
N LEU A 51 -0.83 4.26 2.80
CA LEU A 51 -1.71 5.19 2.11
C LEU A 51 -2.63 4.48 1.10
N LEU A 52 -2.07 3.56 0.31
CA LEU A 52 -2.82 2.76 -0.66
C LEU A 52 -3.97 1.97 0.02
N TRP A 53 -3.66 1.26 1.11
CA TRP A 53 -4.66 0.51 1.86
C TRP A 53 -5.65 1.40 2.60
N THR A 54 -5.20 2.53 3.17
CA THR A 54 -6.11 3.52 3.78
C THR A 54 -7.16 3.99 2.78
N PHE A 55 -6.74 4.35 1.57
CA PHE A 55 -7.67 4.77 0.53
C PHE A 55 -8.63 3.66 0.12
N SER A 56 -8.13 2.44 -0.06
CA SER A 56 -8.98 1.30 -0.42
C SER A 56 -10.00 0.96 0.67
N HIS A 57 -9.60 0.99 1.94
CA HIS A 57 -10.46 0.70 3.08
C HIS A 57 -11.58 1.72 3.22
N LEU A 58 -11.23 3.02 3.24
CA LEU A 58 -12.22 4.09 3.31
C LEU A 58 -13.17 4.07 2.10
N TYR A 59 -12.68 3.68 0.93
CA TYR A 59 -13.51 3.53 -0.27
C TYR A 59 -14.49 2.35 -0.15
N ASN A 60 -14.06 1.22 0.43
CA ASN A 60 -14.94 0.08 0.71
C ASN A 60 -16.03 0.42 1.72
N ASP A 61 -15.67 1.09 2.81
CA ASP A 61 -16.64 1.57 3.80
C ASP A 61 -17.68 2.49 3.15
N PHE A 62 -17.23 3.40 2.29
CA PHE A 62 -18.10 4.26 1.50
C PHE A 62 -19.05 3.46 0.59
N LEU A 63 -18.57 2.44 -0.12
CA LEU A 63 -19.42 1.62 -1.00
C LEU A 63 -20.43 0.76 -0.23
N GLY A 64 -20.06 0.25 0.95
CA GLY A 64 -20.89 -0.65 1.74
C GLY A 64 -22.00 0.08 2.50
N ASN A 65 -21.71 1.25 3.05
CA ASN A 65 -22.60 1.96 3.97
C ASN A 65 -23.06 3.35 3.45
N ASN A 66 -22.59 3.81 2.28
CA ASN A 66 -22.77 5.18 1.76
C ASN A 66 -22.33 6.29 2.73
N GLU A 67 -21.61 5.94 3.80
CA GLU A 67 -21.12 6.85 4.81
C GLU A 67 -19.68 6.46 5.16
N VAL A 68 -18.76 7.41 5.01
CA VAL A 68 -17.44 7.34 5.64
C VAL A 68 -17.57 8.01 7.00
N TYR A 69 -16.97 7.45 8.06
CA TYR A 69 -16.99 8.09 9.36
C TYR A 69 -16.32 9.48 9.27
N GLY A 70 -16.98 10.52 9.76
CA GLY A 70 -16.34 11.83 9.89
C GLY A 70 -16.24 12.69 8.62
N LYS A 71 -16.18 14.01 8.80
CA LYS A 71 -16.05 14.97 7.70
C LYS A 71 -14.65 14.91 7.08
N ALA A 72 -13.63 14.72 7.90
CA ALA A 72 -12.24 14.68 7.42
C ALA A 72 -12.00 13.44 6.52
N ALA A 73 -12.35 12.24 6.97
CA ALA A 73 -12.22 11.03 6.14
C ALA A 73 -13.17 11.05 4.93
N GLY A 74 -14.38 11.62 5.07
CA GLY A 74 -15.25 11.89 3.93
C GLY A 74 -14.60 12.80 2.89
N THR A 75 -13.81 13.80 3.31
CA THR A 75 -13.05 14.67 2.40
C THR A 75 -11.94 13.90 1.69
N VAL A 76 -11.29 12.95 2.37
CA VAL A 76 -10.25 12.08 1.79
C VAL A 76 -10.78 11.29 0.60
N ILE A 77 -12.00 10.75 0.68
CA ILE A 77 -12.62 9.98 -0.40
C ILE A 77 -13.24 10.87 -1.50
N ASN A 78 -13.82 12.01 -1.12
CA ASN A 78 -14.59 12.83 -2.06
C ASN A 78 -13.79 13.92 -2.78
N ALA A 79 -12.57 14.24 -2.34
CA ALA A 79 -11.77 15.32 -2.91
C ALA A 79 -11.53 15.16 -4.42
N ASP A 80 -11.34 13.92 -4.89
CA ASP A 80 -11.26 13.55 -6.30
C ASP A 80 -11.71 12.11 -6.49
N TYR A 81 -13.00 11.88 -6.25
CA TYR A 81 -13.59 10.54 -6.21
C TYR A 81 -13.33 9.74 -7.49
N GLU A 82 -13.39 10.39 -8.66
CA GLU A 82 -13.16 9.73 -9.95
C GLU A 82 -11.71 9.27 -10.10
N GLN A 83 -10.74 10.16 -9.86
CA GLN A 83 -9.32 9.78 -9.95
C GLN A 83 -8.92 8.77 -8.88
N LEU A 84 -9.46 8.91 -7.66
CA LEU A 84 -9.25 7.94 -6.59
C LEU A 84 -9.76 6.55 -7.00
N THR A 85 -10.96 6.48 -7.58
CA THR A 85 -11.53 5.22 -8.07
C THR A 85 -10.65 4.60 -9.15
N LEU A 86 -10.16 5.38 -10.12
CA LEU A 86 -9.26 4.89 -11.16
C LEU A 86 -7.93 4.41 -10.60
N PHE A 87 -7.36 5.14 -9.64
CA PHE A 87 -6.15 4.75 -8.92
C PHE A 87 -6.33 3.43 -8.18
N LEU A 88 -7.42 3.27 -7.41
CA LEU A 88 -7.71 2.05 -6.66
C LEU A 88 -7.94 0.85 -7.59
N LYS A 89 -8.72 1.02 -8.67
CA LYS A 89 -8.91 -0.05 -9.67
C LYS A 89 -7.62 -0.53 -10.32
N LYS A 90 -6.59 0.33 -10.36
CA LYS A 90 -5.29 0.02 -10.95
C LYS A 90 -4.33 -0.66 -9.97
N TYR A 91 -4.39 -0.33 -8.69
CA TYR A 91 -3.35 -0.75 -7.72
C TYR A 91 -3.87 -1.55 -6.52
N CYS A 92 -5.04 -1.21 -5.98
CA CYS A 92 -5.62 -1.88 -4.81
C CYS A 92 -7.13 -1.71 -4.80
N TRP A 93 -7.84 -2.64 -5.44
CA TRP A 93 -9.29 -2.56 -5.57
C TRP A 93 -9.97 -3.39 -4.50
N GLN A 94 -10.80 -2.75 -3.68
CA GLN A 94 -11.53 -3.41 -2.61
C GLN A 94 -10.64 -4.21 -1.65
N GLU A 95 -9.53 -3.60 -1.24
CA GLU A 95 -8.51 -4.14 -0.32
C GLU A 95 -7.76 -5.35 -0.92
N ILE A 96 -7.81 -5.51 -2.25
CA ILE A 96 -7.05 -6.52 -2.99
C ILE A 96 -6.00 -5.82 -3.83
N LEU A 97 -4.72 -6.09 -3.55
CA LEU A 97 -3.60 -5.60 -4.35
C LEU A 97 -3.63 -6.19 -5.76
N ASP A 98 -3.24 -5.38 -6.75
CA ASP A 98 -3.04 -5.84 -8.13
C ASP A 98 -1.87 -6.84 -8.23
N GLU A 99 -1.87 -7.68 -9.28
CA GLU A 99 -0.82 -8.68 -9.54
C GLU A 99 0.59 -8.08 -9.72
N MET A 100 0.69 -6.77 -9.99
CA MET A 100 1.98 -6.08 -10.05
C MET A 100 2.68 -5.94 -8.69
N PHE A 101 1.97 -6.21 -7.59
CA PHE A 101 2.53 -6.20 -6.24
C PHE A 101 2.93 -7.61 -5.79
N ILE A 102 3.99 -7.67 -4.97
CA ILE A 102 4.30 -8.85 -4.18
C ILE A 102 4.16 -8.47 -2.73
N ASP A 103 3.22 -9.13 -2.07
CA ASP A 103 3.00 -9.05 -0.65
C ASP A 103 3.48 -10.34 0.02
N PHE A 104 4.55 -10.24 0.81
CA PHE A 104 5.09 -11.35 1.57
C PHE A 104 4.41 -11.53 2.94
N ILE A 105 3.53 -10.60 3.33
CA ILE A 105 2.74 -10.66 4.57
C ILE A 105 1.80 -11.88 4.54
N PHE A 106 1.30 -12.24 3.35
CA PHE A 106 0.35 -13.36 3.15
C PHE A 106 0.87 -14.46 2.21
N GLY A 107 2.19 -14.55 1.99
CA GLY A 107 2.76 -15.35 0.93
C GLY A 107 2.41 -16.86 0.96
N PRO A 108 2.29 -17.53 -0.21
CA PRO A 108 1.99 -18.96 -0.36
C PRO A 108 3.07 -19.91 0.20
N TYR A 109 4.19 -19.37 0.70
CA TYR A 109 5.18 -20.09 1.50
C TYR A 109 4.84 -20.10 3.01
N SER A 110 3.63 -19.68 3.37
CA SER A 110 3.01 -19.98 4.67
C SER A 110 3.19 -21.47 5.00
N ASP A 111 3.28 -21.77 6.29
CA ASP A 111 3.68 -23.04 6.90
C ASP A 111 2.88 -24.32 6.48
N ASN A 112 2.08 -24.29 5.42
CA ASN A 112 1.16 -25.34 4.98
C ASN A 112 1.42 -25.91 3.57
N GLY A 113 2.69 -26.09 3.16
CA GLY A 113 3.06 -27.22 2.29
C GLY A 113 2.67 -27.18 0.80
N GLY A 114 2.92 -26.07 0.10
CA GLY A 114 2.96 -26.07 -1.37
C GLY A 114 4.18 -26.84 -1.91
N ASN A 115 3.99 -27.69 -2.92
CA ASN A 115 5.08 -28.40 -3.65
C ASN A 115 5.87 -27.49 -4.60
N GLU A 116 5.76 -26.18 -4.46
CA GLU A 116 6.38 -25.21 -5.36
C GLU A 116 7.85 -25.00 -4.99
N GLN A 117 8.72 -24.95 -6.00
CA GLN A 117 10.13 -24.64 -5.77
C GLN A 117 10.24 -23.23 -5.20
N PHE A 118 11.07 -23.05 -4.17
CA PHE A 118 11.39 -21.74 -3.65
C PHE A 118 12.05 -20.91 -4.77
N PRO A 119 11.58 -19.69 -5.08
CA PRO A 119 12.04 -18.94 -6.23
C PRO A 119 13.47 -18.46 -6.01
N LYS A 120 14.17 -18.11 -7.08
CA LYS A 120 15.49 -17.51 -6.97
C LYS A 120 15.34 -16.05 -6.58
N ILE A 121 15.68 -15.72 -5.33
CA ILE A 121 15.63 -14.35 -4.81
C ILE A 121 17.05 -13.78 -4.72
N ILE A 122 17.27 -12.59 -5.27
CA ILE A 122 18.52 -11.81 -5.14
C ILE A 122 18.24 -10.48 -4.46
N ILE A 123 19.01 -10.18 -3.42
CA ILE A 123 18.96 -8.92 -2.66
C ILE A 123 20.35 -8.31 -2.64
N ASN A 124 20.49 -7.03 -3.02
CA ASN A 124 21.78 -6.34 -3.01
C ASN A 124 22.91 -7.14 -3.68
N GLY A 125 22.58 -7.88 -4.76
CA GLY A 125 23.52 -8.72 -5.50
C GLY A 125 23.85 -10.08 -4.86
N LYS A 126 23.27 -10.44 -3.71
CA LYS A 126 23.41 -11.75 -3.06
C LYS A 126 22.15 -12.57 -3.25
N GLN A 127 22.31 -13.81 -3.73
CA GLN A 127 21.21 -14.76 -3.79
C GLN A 127 20.92 -15.29 -2.38
N ILE A 128 19.65 -15.45 -2.05
CA ILE A 128 19.21 -16.15 -0.85
C ILE A 128 19.34 -17.66 -1.08
N GLU A 129 20.01 -18.34 -0.15
CA GLU A 129 20.24 -19.78 -0.25
C GLU A 129 19.24 -20.59 0.59
N ASP A 130 18.67 -19.99 1.64
CA ASP A 130 17.64 -20.61 2.49
C ASP A 130 16.38 -19.72 2.59
N LYS A 131 15.20 -20.31 2.43
CA LYS A 131 13.91 -19.62 2.63
C LYS A 131 13.77 -19.00 4.03
N TYR A 132 14.46 -19.56 5.03
CA TYR A 132 14.47 -19.02 6.39
C TYR A 132 15.38 -17.80 6.56
N GLU A 133 16.25 -17.50 5.58
CA GLU A 133 17.03 -16.26 5.52
C GLU A 133 16.23 -15.10 4.92
N PHE A 134 15.08 -15.39 4.30
CA PHE A 134 14.21 -14.38 3.73
C PHE A 134 13.35 -13.73 4.83
N ASP A 135 13.95 -12.78 5.53
CA ASP A 135 13.26 -11.88 6.46
C ASP A 135 13.21 -10.48 5.85
N TYR A 136 12.28 -10.30 4.91
CA TYR A 136 12.01 -8.97 4.37
C TYR A 136 10.99 -8.19 5.20
N GLY A 137 10.66 -8.70 6.39
CA GLY A 137 9.66 -8.10 7.26
C GLY A 137 8.39 -7.74 6.52
N ASP A 138 7.68 -6.81 7.11
CA ASP A 138 6.41 -6.25 6.67
C ASP A 138 6.44 -5.52 5.30
N HIS A 139 7.48 -5.70 4.48
CA HIS A 139 7.62 -4.98 3.22
C HIS A 139 6.67 -5.50 2.12
N VAL A 140 6.00 -4.55 1.46
CA VAL A 140 5.29 -4.79 0.19
C VAL A 140 6.10 -4.23 -0.96
N PHE A 141 6.09 -4.96 -2.06
CA PHE A 141 6.89 -4.69 -3.26
C PHE A 141 6.00 -4.48 -4.48
N ILE A 142 6.48 -3.71 -5.45
CA ILE A 142 5.87 -3.52 -6.78
C ILE A 142 6.91 -3.85 -7.86
N ASP A 143 6.49 -4.34 -9.03
CA ASP A 143 7.35 -4.43 -10.22
C ASP A 143 8.05 -3.07 -10.42
N SER A 144 9.38 -3.08 -10.43
CA SER A 144 10.20 -1.87 -10.48
C SER A 144 9.91 -1.02 -11.72
N LYS A 145 9.43 -1.62 -12.82
CA LYS A 145 9.03 -0.88 -14.04
C LYS A 145 7.76 -0.05 -13.83
N ARG A 146 6.99 -0.33 -12.78
CA ARG A 146 5.75 0.37 -12.41
C ARG A 146 5.93 1.34 -11.25
N TYR A 147 7.07 1.28 -10.55
CA TYR A 147 7.30 2.07 -9.33
C TYR A 147 7.12 3.58 -9.54
N ASP A 148 7.79 4.15 -10.55
CA ASP A 148 7.72 5.60 -10.79
C ASP A 148 6.31 6.06 -11.15
N GLU A 149 5.59 5.25 -11.94
CA GLU A 149 4.19 5.49 -12.32
C GLU A 149 3.27 5.46 -11.08
N PHE A 150 3.43 4.46 -10.22
CA PHE A 150 2.70 4.34 -8.97
C PHE A 150 2.96 5.54 -8.04
N MET A 151 4.23 5.91 -7.82
CA MET A 151 4.60 7.03 -6.96
C MET A 151 4.07 8.36 -7.51
N GLN A 152 4.08 8.54 -8.83
CA GLN A 152 3.52 9.72 -9.47
C GLN A 152 2.00 9.79 -9.31
N ASP A 153 1.29 8.68 -9.52
CA ASP A 153 -0.16 8.63 -9.39
C ASP A 153 -0.60 8.85 -7.93
N LEU A 154 0.06 8.18 -6.98
CA LEU A 154 -0.16 8.38 -5.54
C LEU A 154 0.12 9.83 -5.13
N GLY A 155 1.19 10.44 -5.66
CA GLY A 155 1.52 11.83 -5.43
C GLY A 155 0.40 12.79 -5.83
N LYS A 156 -0.22 12.58 -7.01
CA LYS A 156 -1.37 13.38 -7.47
C LYS A 156 -2.57 13.25 -6.53
N ILE A 157 -2.93 12.02 -6.13
CA ILE A 157 -4.03 11.78 -5.19
C ILE A 157 -3.77 12.51 -3.87
N LYS A 158 -2.56 12.34 -3.29
CA LYS A 158 -2.15 13.00 -2.05
C LYS A 158 -2.26 14.51 -2.14
N GLU A 159 -1.75 15.12 -3.22
CA GLU A 159 -1.80 16.57 -3.39
C GLU A 159 -3.22 17.11 -3.45
N THR A 160 -4.12 16.43 -4.17
CA THR A 160 -5.52 16.83 -4.29
C THR A 160 -6.23 16.74 -2.94
N VAL A 161 -6.06 15.62 -2.23
CA VAL A 161 -6.67 15.42 -0.91
C VAL A 161 -6.14 16.42 0.11
N VAL A 162 -4.83 16.66 0.15
CA VAL A 162 -4.22 17.64 1.07
C VAL A 162 -4.74 19.05 0.82
N LYS A 163 -4.93 19.45 -0.45
CA LYS A 163 -5.52 20.76 -0.79
C LYS A 163 -6.97 20.86 -0.32
N ALA A 164 -7.75 19.80 -0.48
CA ALA A 164 -9.15 19.76 -0.04
C ALA A 164 -9.25 19.88 1.49
N LEU A 165 -8.45 19.11 2.23
CA LEU A 165 -8.39 19.15 3.69
C LEU A 165 -7.95 20.53 4.22
N ALA A 166 -6.94 21.14 3.62
CA ALA A 166 -6.44 22.46 4.04
C ALA A 166 -7.43 23.60 3.77
N GLY A 167 -8.40 23.40 2.86
CA GLY A 167 -9.46 24.36 2.55
C GLY A 167 -10.79 24.10 3.26
N SER A 168 -10.86 23.08 4.13
CA SER A 168 -12.11 22.55 4.71
C SER A 168 -12.50 23.07 6.10
#